data_AF-A0A357HDQ3-F1
#
_entry.id   AF-A0A357HDQ3-F1
#
_cell.length_a   1.000
_cell.length_b   1.000
_cell.length_c   1.000
_cell.angle_alpha   90.00
_cell.angle_beta   90.00
_cell.angle_gamma   90.00
#
_symmetry.space_group_name_H-M   'P 1'
#
loop_
_entity.id
_entity.type
_entity.pdbx_description
1 polymer ?
#
loop_
_entity_poly.entity_id
_entity_poly.type
_entity_poly.pdbx_seq_one_letter_code
_entity_poly.pdbx_strand_id
1 'polypeptide(L)'
;CEVGGTVGDIESLPFLEAIRQLSLEVGYHNHVLVHVTLVPYIKASEELKTKPTQHSVMKLREIGLTPDFIFCRTDRKLTKSVRDKLALFCNVSPDHVIEGLDVPSIYEVPLVLHKQEMGQEIMDRMELLSKPNIEYLEKFIHRFKNPTHEVNIAMCGKYTELPDAYKSILEAFVHSGVENNASVNVKWVNTEKIYNDADAAKAF
;
A
#
# COMPACT_ATOMS: atom_id res chain seq x y z
N CYS A 1 9.86 -5.99 -8.16
CA CYS A 1 10.80 -5.14 -7.39
C CYS A 1 10.09 -3.82 -7.06
N GLU A 2 10.46 -3.18 -5.97
CA GLU A 2 10.06 -1.80 -5.69
C GLU A 2 11.24 -0.88 -5.99
N VAL A 3 10.98 0.26 -6.63
CA VAL A 3 11.99 1.29 -6.88
C VAL A 3 11.63 2.50 -6.03
N GLY A 4 12.51 2.84 -5.09
CA GLY A 4 12.37 4.04 -4.29
C GLY A 4 12.57 5.32 -5.11
N GLY A 5 12.07 6.44 -4.55
CA GLY A 5 12.11 7.75 -5.20
C GLY A 5 10.89 8.00 -6.09
N THR A 6 10.89 9.12 -6.81
CA THR A 6 9.81 9.50 -7.72
C THR A 6 10.28 9.46 -9.16
N VAL A 7 9.44 8.96 -10.06
CA VAL A 7 9.73 9.04 -11.50
C VAL A 7 9.89 10.50 -11.92
N GLY A 8 11.05 10.83 -12.48
CA GLY A 8 11.47 12.20 -12.78
C GLY A 8 12.67 12.66 -11.95
N ASP A 9 12.97 11.96 -10.85
CA ASP A 9 14.16 12.23 -10.04
C ASP A 9 15.42 11.64 -10.69
N ILE A 10 16.52 12.41 -10.64
CA ILE A 10 17.81 12.02 -11.22
C ILE A 10 18.35 10.75 -10.56
N GLU A 11 18.11 10.59 -9.26
CA GLU A 11 18.58 9.45 -8.45
C GLU A 11 17.96 8.11 -8.91
N SER A 12 16.75 8.13 -9.45
CA SER A 12 16.04 6.93 -9.89
C SER A 12 16.40 6.48 -11.31
N LEU A 13 17.05 7.33 -12.12
CA LEU A 13 17.33 7.05 -13.54
C LEU A 13 18.13 5.75 -13.77
N PRO A 14 19.21 5.44 -13.02
CA PRO A 14 19.95 4.20 -13.23
C PRO A 14 19.09 2.95 -13.00
N PHE A 15 18.19 2.99 -12.01
CA PHE A 15 17.30 1.87 -11.70
C PHE A 15 16.23 1.67 -12.78
N LEU A 16 15.66 2.77 -13.27
CA LEU A 16 14.65 2.71 -14.33
C LEU A 16 15.25 2.23 -15.65
N GLU A 17 16.49 2.62 -15.98
CA GLU A 17 17.20 2.10 -17.14
C GLU A 17 17.51 0.59 -17.00
N ALA A 18 17.92 0.14 -15.82
CA ALA A 18 18.13 -1.29 -15.56
C ALA A 18 16.83 -2.10 -15.74
N ILE A 19 15.70 -1.59 -15.24
CA ILE A 19 14.38 -2.21 -15.42
C ILE A 19 14.00 -2.25 -16.91
N ARG A 20 14.27 -1.17 -17.65
CA ARG A 20 13.97 -1.11 -19.09
C ARG A 20 14.75 -2.15 -19.87
N GLN A 21 16.05 -2.32 -19.58
CA GLN A 21 16.88 -3.35 -20.21
C GLN A 21 16.40 -4.75 -19.84
N LEU A 22 16.14 -5.01 -18.55
CA LEU A 22 15.64 -6.30 -18.08
C LEU A 22 14.30 -6.67 -18.73
N SER A 23 13.38 -5.71 -18.83
CA SER A 23 12.05 -5.92 -19.44
C SER A 23 12.15 -6.36 -20.91
N LEU A 24 13.16 -5.85 -21.65
CA LEU A 24 13.45 -6.27 -23.02
C LEU A 24 14.06 -7.66 -23.08
N GLU A 25 14.98 -7.98 -22.17
CA GLU A 25 15.70 -9.25 -22.14
C GLU A 25 14.80 -10.44 -21.79
N VAL A 26 13.95 -10.29 -20.77
CA VAL A 26 13.07 -11.38 -20.31
C VAL A 26 11.82 -11.55 -21.18
N GLY A 27 11.45 -10.53 -21.94
CA GLY A 27 10.28 -10.54 -22.81
C GLY A 27 8.96 -10.24 -22.09
N TYR A 28 7.91 -10.02 -22.90
CA TYR A 28 6.63 -9.46 -22.46
C TYR A 28 6.00 -10.25 -21.31
N HIS A 29 5.78 -11.55 -21.44
CA HIS A 29 5.08 -12.39 -20.45
C HIS A 29 5.87 -12.66 -19.14
N ASN A 30 7.12 -12.22 -19.05
CA ASN A 30 7.99 -12.48 -17.90
C ASN A 30 8.20 -11.25 -16.99
N HIS A 31 7.49 -10.14 -17.24
CA HIS A 31 7.50 -8.97 -16.38
C HIS A 31 6.16 -8.23 -16.40
N VAL A 32 5.92 -7.44 -15.36
CA VAL A 32 4.79 -6.52 -15.25
C VAL A 32 5.28 -5.22 -14.63
N LEU A 33 4.92 -4.09 -15.24
CA LEU A 33 5.21 -2.75 -14.76
C LEU A 33 3.95 -2.14 -14.14
N VAL A 34 3.96 -1.95 -12.82
CA VAL A 34 2.90 -1.25 -12.08
C VAL A 34 3.41 0.13 -11.70
N HIS A 35 2.77 1.18 -12.21
CA HIS A 35 3.12 2.57 -11.87
C HIS A 35 2.17 3.15 -10.83
N VAL A 36 2.70 3.47 -9.65
CA VAL A 36 1.92 4.04 -8.55
C VAL A 36 1.85 5.56 -8.72
N THR A 37 0.63 6.11 -8.70
CA THR A 37 0.38 7.55 -8.85
C THR A 37 -0.57 8.06 -7.78
N LEU A 38 -0.61 9.38 -7.59
CA LEU A 38 -1.59 10.05 -6.73
C LEU A 38 -2.70 10.68 -7.59
N VAL A 39 -3.95 10.41 -7.21
CA VAL A 39 -5.16 11.06 -7.78
C VAL A 39 -5.80 11.89 -6.66
N PRO A 40 -5.41 13.17 -6.51
CA PRO A 40 -5.87 14.00 -5.41
C PRO A 40 -7.28 14.53 -5.67
N TYR A 41 -8.07 14.62 -4.60
CA TYR A 41 -9.33 15.36 -4.57
C TYR A 41 -9.08 16.82 -4.23
N ILE A 42 -9.53 17.74 -5.09
CA ILE A 42 -9.42 19.19 -4.85
C ILE A 42 -10.75 19.70 -4.30
N LYS A 43 -10.77 20.03 -3.00
CA LYS A 43 -11.97 20.52 -2.30
C LYS A 43 -12.60 21.74 -2.97
N ALA A 44 -11.80 22.69 -3.44
CA ALA A 44 -12.30 23.93 -4.05
C ALA A 44 -13.06 23.72 -5.38
N SER A 45 -12.76 22.64 -6.11
CA SER A 45 -13.41 22.30 -7.38
C SER A 45 -14.26 21.03 -7.30
N GLU A 46 -14.38 20.45 -6.10
CA GLU A 46 -15.12 19.22 -5.80
C GLU A 46 -14.86 18.04 -6.75
N GLU A 47 -13.62 17.88 -7.23
CA GLU A 47 -13.30 16.85 -8.21
C GLU A 47 -11.93 16.19 -7.99
N LEU A 48 -11.83 14.95 -8.47
CA LEU A 48 -10.59 14.20 -8.58
C LEU A 48 -9.79 14.69 -9.78
N LYS A 49 -8.51 15.05 -9.56
CA LYS A 49 -7.63 15.53 -10.63
C LYS A 49 -6.78 14.40 -11.17
N THR A 50 -6.99 14.07 -12.44
CA THR A 50 -6.23 13.02 -13.16
C THR A 50 -4.91 13.51 -13.73
N LYS A 51 -4.72 14.83 -13.84
CA LYS A 51 -3.58 15.45 -14.53
C LYS A 51 -2.19 15.07 -13.95
N PRO A 52 -2.00 15.00 -12.61
CA PRO A 52 -0.73 14.53 -12.05
C PRO A 52 -0.37 13.11 -12.50
N THR A 53 -1.34 12.20 -12.53
CA THR A 53 -1.15 10.82 -13.00
C THR A 53 -0.76 10.80 -14.49
N GLN A 54 -1.45 11.58 -15.33
CA GLN A 54 -1.14 11.67 -16.77
C GLN A 54 0.29 12.15 -17.03
N HIS A 55 0.73 13.20 -16.32
CA HIS A 55 2.09 13.72 -16.45
C HIS A 55 3.13 12.73 -15.92
N SER A 56 2.84 12.03 -14.83
CA SER A 56 3.75 11.02 -14.27
C SER A 56 3.94 9.83 -15.22
N VAL A 57 2.87 9.33 -15.85
CA VAL A 57 2.96 8.29 -16.89
C VAL A 57 3.72 8.79 -18.12
N MET A 58 3.52 10.05 -18.52
CA MET A 58 4.31 10.65 -19.61
C MET A 58 5.81 10.64 -19.29
N LYS A 59 6.21 11.01 -18.06
CA LYS A 59 7.61 10.95 -17.62
C LYS A 59 8.20 9.54 -17.61
N LEU A 60 7.42 8.55 -17.19
CA LEU A 60 7.84 7.15 -17.28
C LEU A 60 8.06 6.71 -18.73
N ARG A 61 7.21 7.18 -19.65
CA ARG A 61 7.33 6.89 -21.09
C ARG A 61 8.47 7.61 -21.78
N GLU A 62 8.80 8.83 -21.36
CA GLU A 62 9.95 9.58 -21.89
C GLU A 62 11.27 8.80 -21.74
N ILE A 63 11.38 7.94 -20.73
CA ILE A 63 12.54 7.07 -20.51
C ILE A 63 12.36 5.65 -21.08
N GLY A 64 11.33 5.41 -21.88
CA GLY A 64 11.12 4.15 -22.59
C GLY A 64 10.42 3.05 -21.80
N LEU A 65 9.81 3.37 -20.65
CA LEU A 65 8.99 2.42 -19.88
C LEU A 65 7.50 2.73 -20.09
N THR A 66 6.71 1.70 -20.39
CA THR A 66 5.25 1.80 -20.48
C THR A 66 4.63 0.97 -19.39
N PRO A 67 3.81 1.54 -18.50
CA PRO A 67 3.19 0.76 -17.44
C PRO A 67 2.15 -0.20 -18.03
N ASP A 68 2.11 -1.43 -17.52
CA ASP A 68 0.99 -2.35 -17.75
C ASP A 68 -0.21 -1.91 -16.90
N PHE A 69 0.03 -1.53 -15.63
CA PHE A 69 -0.99 -1.10 -14.67
C PHE A 69 -0.70 0.29 -14.10
N ILE A 70 -1.76 1.01 -13.77
CA ILE A 70 -1.70 2.28 -13.05
C ILE A 70 -2.39 2.09 -11.70
N PHE A 71 -1.63 2.24 -10.63
CA PHE A 71 -2.14 2.13 -9.27
C PHE A 71 -2.42 3.52 -8.70
N CYS A 72 -3.69 3.91 -8.69
CA CYS A 72 -4.13 5.24 -8.33
C CYS A 72 -4.39 5.36 -6.82
N ARG A 73 -3.42 5.86 -6.06
CA ARG A 73 -3.62 6.26 -4.66
C ARG A 73 -4.61 7.41 -4.58
N THR A 74 -5.64 7.25 -3.75
CA THR A 74 -6.70 8.24 -3.60
C THR A 74 -7.45 8.06 -2.28
N ASP A 75 -8.04 9.15 -1.77
CA ASP A 75 -8.88 9.17 -0.57
C ASP A 75 -10.37 8.92 -0.89
N ARG A 76 -10.73 8.85 -2.18
CA ARG A 76 -12.12 8.70 -2.64
C ARG A 76 -12.22 7.74 -3.81
N LYS A 77 -13.37 7.09 -3.95
CA LYS A 77 -13.64 6.19 -5.08
C LYS A 77 -13.50 6.91 -6.42
N LEU A 78 -12.81 6.28 -7.35
CA LEU A 78 -12.73 6.67 -8.74
C LEU A 78 -14.07 6.38 -9.42
N THR A 79 -14.67 7.40 -10.01
CA THR A 79 -15.82 7.19 -10.89
C THR A 79 -15.39 6.47 -12.16
N LYS A 80 -16.33 5.80 -12.83
CA LYS A 80 -16.08 5.20 -14.15
C LYS A 80 -15.50 6.22 -15.14
N SER A 81 -16.02 7.45 -15.15
CA SER A 81 -15.52 8.52 -16.01
C SER A 81 -14.07 8.92 -15.73
N VAL A 82 -13.64 8.91 -14.46
CA VAL A 82 -12.24 9.17 -14.08
C VAL A 82 -11.34 8.03 -14.51
N ARG A 83 -11.79 6.78 -14.30
CA ARG A 83 -11.08 5.57 -14.73
C ARG A 83 -10.88 5.53 -16.25
N ASP A 84 -11.95 5.72 -17.02
CA ASP A 84 -11.92 5.72 -18.49
C ASP A 84 -11.02 6.83 -19.03
N LYS A 85 -11.06 8.01 -18.40
CA LYS A 85 -10.16 9.13 -18.72
C LYS A 85 -8.69 8.76 -18.47
N LEU A 86 -8.38 8.18 -17.32
CA LEU A 86 -7.02 7.75 -17.00
C LEU A 86 -6.53 6.68 -17.98
N ALA A 87 -7.36 5.68 -18.27
CA ALA A 87 -7.06 4.62 -19.22
C ALA A 87 -6.71 5.18 -20.61
N LEU A 88 -7.56 6.08 -21.12
CA LEU A 88 -7.35 6.73 -22.42
C LEU A 88 -6.06 7.55 -22.46
N PHE A 89 -5.87 8.49 -21.52
CA PHE A 89 -4.72 9.39 -21.54
C PHE A 89 -3.41 8.70 -21.21
N CYS A 90 -3.47 7.64 -20.41
CA CYS A 90 -2.31 6.85 -20.05
C CYS A 90 -2.15 5.63 -20.95
N ASN A 91 -2.97 5.46 -21.99
CA ASN A 91 -2.93 4.35 -22.97
C ASN A 91 -2.72 2.98 -22.30
N VAL A 92 -3.63 2.62 -21.40
CA VAL A 92 -3.76 1.30 -20.76
C VAL A 92 -5.22 0.84 -20.82
N SER A 93 -5.49 -0.44 -20.59
CA SER A 93 -6.88 -0.92 -20.43
C SER A 93 -7.57 -0.25 -19.23
N PRO A 94 -8.89 0.05 -19.29
CA PRO A 94 -9.64 0.48 -18.12
C PRO A 94 -9.51 -0.46 -16.92
N ASP A 95 -9.41 -1.78 -17.17
CA ASP A 95 -9.26 -2.80 -16.13
C ASP A 95 -7.86 -2.78 -15.48
N HIS A 96 -6.89 -2.15 -16.15
CA HIS A 96 -5.54 -1.95 -15.62
C HIS A 96 -5.38 -0.65 -14.82
N VAL A 97 -6.45 0.14 -14.67
CA VAL A 97 -6.49 1.32 -13.79
C VAL A 97 -7.04 0.90 -12.43
N ILE A 98 -6.14 0.59 -11.51
CA ILE A 98 -6.45 0.04 -10.20
C ILE A 98 -6.64 1.16 -9.18
N GLU A 99 -7.76 1.12 -8.47
CA GLU A 99 -8.05 2.05 -7.37
C GLU A 99 -7.29 1.63 -6.11
N GLY A 100 -6.33 2.44 -5.70
CA GLY A 100 -5.61 2.31 -4.44
C GLY A 100 -6.23 3.16 -3.34
N LEU A 101 -7.51 2.91 -3.01
CA LEU A 101 -8.25 3.66 -2.00
C LEU A 101 -7.59 3.54 -0.60
N ASP A 102 -7.60 4.62 0.16
CA ASP A 102 -7.24 4.59 1.57
C ASP A 102 -8.18 3.65 2.35
N VAL A 103 -7.58 2.68 3.05
CA VAL A 103 -8.29 1.70 3.86
C VAL A 103 -7.93 1.88 5.34
N PRO A 104 -8.83 1.55 6.28
CA PRO A 104 -8.58 1.72 7.72
C PRO A 104 -7.39 0.91 8.24
N SER A 105 -7.05 -0.18 7.56
CA SER A 105 -6.00 -1.11 7.98
C SER A 105 -5.23 -1.65 6.78
N ILE A 106 -3.91 -1.75 6.91
CA ILE A 106 -3.02 -2.28 5.87
C ILE A 106 -3.40 -3.71 5.45
N TYR A 107 -3.99 -4.48 6.37
CA TYR A 107 -4.42 -5.86 6.12
C TYR A 107 -5.62 -5.94 5.16
N GLU A 108 -6.34 -4.84 4.95
CA GLU A 108 -7.47 -4.76 4.01
C GLU A 108 -7.02 -4.54 2.57
N VAL A 109 -5.81 -4.03 2.35
CA VAL A 109 -5.29 -3.73 1.00
C VAL A 109 -5.36 -4.96 0.09
N PRO A 110 -4.86 -6.16 0.46
CA PRO A 110 -4.94 -7.32 -0.42
C PRO A 110 -6.36 -7.71 -0.82
N LEU A 111 -7.34 -7.59 0.10
CA LEU A 111 -8.74 -7.90 -0.21
C LEU A 111 -9.37 -6.89 -1.16
N VAL A 112 -9.02 -5.61 -1.03
CA VAL A 112 -9.49 -4.56 -1.94
C VAL A 112 -8.91 -4.76 -3.34
N LEU A 113 -7.65 -5.16 -3.45
CA LEU A 113 -7.03 -5.47 -4.75
C LEU A 113 -7.58 -6.75 -5.37
N HIS A 114 -7.85 -7.76 -4.55
CA HIS A 114 -8.49 -8.99 -5.02
C HIS A 114 -9.90 -8.74 -5.59
N LYS A 115 -10.70 -7.89 -4.93
CA LYS A 115 -12.03 -7.47 -5.41
C LYS A 115 -11.99 -6.69 -6.74
N GLN A 116 -10.85 -6.11 -7.09
CA GLN A 116 -10.63 -5.42 -8.36
C GLN A 116 -9.99 -6.32 -9.42
N GLU A 117 -9.86 -7.62 -9.16
CA GLU A 117 -9.30 -8.61 -10.09
C GLU A 117 -7.85 -8.34 -10.52
N MET A 118 -7.14 -7.40 -9.88
CA MET A 118 -5.74 -7.06 -10.22
C MET A 118 -4.83 -8.28 -10.23
N GLY A 119 -5.01 -9.20 -9.28
CA GLY A 119 -4.24 -10.44 -9.24
C GLY A 119 -4.52 -11.36 -10.43
N GLN A 120 -5.76 -11.41 -10.91
CA GLN A 120 -6.13 -12.18 -12.10
C GLN A 120 -5.54 -11.56 -13.36
N GLU A 121 -5.67 -10.24 -13.52
CA GLU A 121 -5.08 -9.51 -14.65
C GLU A 121 -3.56 -9.69 -14.74
N ILE A 122 -2.86 -9.69 -13.60
CA ILE A 122 -1.41 -9.98 -13.56
C ILE A 122 -1.12 -11.43 -13.96
N MET A 123 -1.90 -12.40 -13.48
CA MET A 123 -1.72 -13.80 -13.84
C MET A 123 -1.96 -14.03 -15.33
N ASP A 124 -3.01 -13.44 -15.90
CA ASP A 124 -3.32 -13.55 -17.32
C ASP A 124 -2.22 -12.89 -18.17
N ARG A 125 -1.75 -11.72 -17.75
CA ARG A 125 -0.63 -11.01 -18.39
C ARG A 125 0.67 -11.80 -18.39
N MET A 126 0.92 -12.60 -17.34
CA MET A 126 2.12 -13.43 -17.17
C MET A 126 1.92 -14.90 -17.58
N GLU A 127 0.75 -15.27 -18.12
CA GLU A 127 0.40 -16.65 -18.48
C GLU A 127 0.51 -17.66 -17.32
N LEU A 128 0.18 -17.22 -16.10
CA LEU A 128 0.24 -18.03 -14.89
C LEU A 128 -1.09 -18.73 -14.61
N LEU A 129 -1.05 -20.04 -14.41
CA LEU A 129 -2.22 -20.84 -14.04
C LEU A 129 -2.26 -21.02 -12.52
N SER A 130 -2.99 -20.14 -11.83
CA SER A 130 -3.19 -20.23 -10.39
C SER A 130 -4.54 -19.65 -9.97
N LYS A 131 -5.00 -20.03 -8.77
CA LYS A 131 -6.18 -19.45 -8.14
C LYS A 131 -5.80 -18.96 -6.73
N PRO A 132 -5.92 -17.66 -6.44
CA PRO A 132 -5.59 -17.15 -5.11
C PRO A 132 -6.59 -17.70 -4.08
N ASN A 133 -6.06 -18.15 -2.94
CA ASN A 133 -6.87 -18.45 -1.75
C ASN A 133 -6.72 -17.31 -0.74
N ILE A 134 -7.80 -16.59 -0.49
CA ILE A 134 -7.84 -15.44 0.43
C ILE A 134 -8.49 -15.75 1.78
N GLU A 135 -8.93 -16.99 2.01
CA GLU A 135 -9.72 -17.39 3.19
C GLU A 135 -8.99 -17.04 4.50
N TYR A 136 -7.66 -17.23 4.53
CA TYR A 136 -6.84 -16.84 5.68
C TYR A 136 -6.93 -15.34 5.98
N LEU A 137 -6.83 -14.50 4.95
CA LEU A 137 -6.89 -13.04 5.09
C LEU A 137 -8.28 -12.58 5.53
N GLU A 138 -9.34 -13.19 4.99
CA GLU A 138 -10.71 -12.90 5.41
C GLU A 138 -10.92 -13.23 6.90
N LYS A 139 -10.46 -14.41 7.34
CA LYS A 139 -10.49 -14.82 8.75
C LYS A 139 -9.64 -13.92 9.64
N PHE A 140 -8.46 -13.52 9.18
CA PHE A 140 -7.55 -12.61 9.89
C PHE A 140 -8.24 -11.26 10.12
N ILE A 141 -8.79 -10.65 9.07
CA ILE A 141 -9.45 -9.34 9.18
C ILE A 141 -10.72 -9.42 10.02
N HIS A 142 -11.47 -10.52 9.91
CA HIS A 142 -12.64 -10.72 10.76
C HIS A 142 -12.26 -10.69 12.25
N ARG A 143 -11.23 -11.44 12.65
CA ARG A 143 -10.72 -11.45 14.04
C ARG A 143 -10.12 -10.09 14.43
N PHE A 144 -9.36 -9.46 13.55
CA PHE A 144 -8.79 -8.12 13.76
C PHE A 144 -9.86 -7.06 14.04
N LYS A 145 -11.00 -7.11 13.33
CA LYS A 145 -12.11 -6.15 13.51
C LYS A 145 -13.04 -6.51 14.67
N ASN A 146 -13.06 -7.77 15.12
CA ASN A 146 -14.02 -8.26 16.12
C ASN A 146 -13.31 -9.07 17.25
N PRO A 147 -12.34 -8.47 17.96
CA PRO A 147 -11.71 -9.14 19.10
C PRO A 147 -12.70 -9.31 20.26
N THR A 148 -12.62 -10.42 21.00
CA THR A 148 -13.47 -10.66 22.17
C THR A 148 -12.80 -10.27 23.48
N HIS A 149 -11.49 -10.01 23.46
CA HIS A 149 -10.71 -9.61 24.62
C HIS A 149 -9.95 -8.32 24.32
N GLU A 150 -9.55 -7.61 25.37
CA GLU A 150 -8.62 -6.49 25.28
C GLU A 150 -7.50 -6.70 26.30
N VAL A 151 -6.25 -6.41 25.90
CA VAL A 151 -5.09 -6.45 26.77
C VAL A 151 -4.30 -5.16 26.67
N ASN A 152 -3.96 -4.58 27.83
CA ASN A 152 -3.06 -3.45 27.90
C ASN A 152 -1.62 -3.96 28.02
N ILE A 153 -0.73 -3.48 27.15
CA ILE A 153 0.70 -3.82 27.21
C ILE A 153 1.51 -2.53 27.31
N ALA A 154 2.30 -2.41 28.37
CA ALA A 154 3.27 -1.34 28.52
C ALA A 154 4.44 -1.57 27.56
N MET A 155 4.73 -0.59 26.70
CA MET A 155 5.93 -0.57 25.87
C MET A 155 6.89 0.51 26.37
N CYS A 156 7.93 0.05 27.04
CA CYS A 156 8.96 0.88 27.65
C CYS A 156 10.00 1.27 26.60
N GLY A 157 10.10 2.57 26.29
CA GLY A 157 11.00 3.08 25.28
C GLY A 157 11.62 4.42 25.65
N LYS A 158 12.78 4.72 25.04
CA LYS A 158 13.46 6.00 25.17
C LYS A 158 12.85 7.07 24.25
N TYR A 159 12.47 6.69 23.03
CA TYR A 159 11.93 7.57 22.00
C TYR A 159 10.47 7.24 21.71
N THR A 160 9.59 7.49 22.68
CA THR A 160 8.15 7.18 22.55
C THR A 160 7.42 8.09 21.53
N GLU A 161 8.09 9.11 21.00
CA GLU A 161 7.53 10.10 20.08
C GLU A 161 7.77 9.78 18.60
N LEU A 162 8.51 8.72 18.28
CA LEU A 162 8.75 8.24 16.91
C LEU A 162 8.11 6.85 16.72
N PRO A 163 6.81 6.79 16.36
CA PRO A 163 6.09 5.52 16.17
C PRO A 163 6.76 4.59 15.15
N ASP A 164 7.40 5.15 14.12
CA ASP A 164 8.04 4.39 13.05
C ASP A 164 9.24 3.56 13.54
N ALA A 165 9.94 4.01 14.58
CA ALA A 165 11.07 3.28 15.16
C ALA A 165 10.66 1.92 15.74
N TYR A 166 9.37 1.74 16.04
CA TYR A 166 8.83 0.54 16.67
C TYR A 166 7.78 -0.16 15.80
N LYS A 167 7.68 0.20 14.51
CA LYS A 167 6.61 -0.29 13.62
C LYS A 167 6.51 -1.81 13.61
N SER A 168 7.63 -2.52 13.46
CA SER A 168 7.63 -4.00 13.44
C SER A 168 7.16 -4.63 14.76
N ILE A 169 7.43 -3.97 15.90
CA ILE A 169 6.99 -4.47 17.22
C ILE A 169 5.47 -4.27 17.36
N LEU A 170 4.97 -3.10 16.94
CA LEU A 170 3.53 -2.83 16.94
C LEU A 170 2.77 -3.82 16.06
N GLU A 171 3.29 -4.16 14.87
CA GLU A 171 2.65 -5.17 14.01
C GLU A 171 2.71 -6.59 14.61
N ALA A 172 3.79 -6.94 15.33
CA ALA A 172 3.85 -8.21 16.04
C ALA A 172 2.77 -8.32 17.12
N PHE A 173 2.46 -7.23 17.82
CA PHE A 173 1.33 -7.18 18.76
C PHE A 173 -0.01 -7.32 18.06
N VAL A 174 -0.20 -6.69 16.90
CA VAL A 174 -1.41 -6.86 16.10
C VAL A 174 -1.61 -8.32 15.72
N HIS A 175 -0.59 -8.97 15.15
CA HIS A 175 -0.65 -10.38 14.78
C HIS A 175 -0.96 -11.30 15.97
N SER A 176 -0.28 -11.06 17.09
CA SER A 176 -0.48 -11.83 18.32
C SER A 176 -1.89 -11.63 18.88
N GLY A 177 -2.41 -10.40 18.84
CA GLY A 177 -3.78 -10.09 19.24
C GLY A 177 -4.79 -10.82 18.38
N VAL A 178 -4.66 -10.76 17.06
CA VAL A 178 -5.54 -11.47 16.12
C VAL A 178 -5.56 -12.97 16.37
N GLU A 179 -4.41 -13.58 16.62
CA GLU A 179 -4.33 -15.02 16.89
C GLU A 179 -5.00 -15.42 18.22
N ASN A 180 -4.92 -14.54 19.23
CA ASN A 180 -5.54 -14.75 20.54
C ASN A 180 -6.95 -14.16 20.67
N ASN A 181 -7.56 -13.73 19.55
CA ASN A 181 -8.86 -13.06 19.53
C ASN A 181 -8.95 -11.87 20.51
N ALA A 182 -7.89 -11.06 20.56
CA ALA A 182 -7.72 -9.95 21.47
C ALA A 182 -7.25 -8.68 20.74
N SER A 183 -7.69 -7.51 21.19
CA SER A 183 -7.04 -6.24 20.83
C SER A 183 -5.90 -5.95 21.79
N VAL A 184 -4.74 -5.58 21.25
CA VAL A 184 -3.59 -5.14 22.06
C VAL A 184 -3.56 -3.62 22.10
N ASN A 185 -3.77 -3.06 23.28
CA ASN A 185 -3.70 -1.63 23.55
C ASN A 185 -2.31 -1.30 24.11
N VAL A 186 -1.42 -0.86 23.23
CA VAL A 186 -0.03 -0.52 23.59
C VAL A 186 0.00 0.82 24.32
N LYS A 187 0.45 0.81 25.58
CA LYS A 187 0.68 2.01 26.40
C LYS A 187 2.16 2.36 26.41
N TRP A 188 2.49 3.51 25.86
CA TRP A 188 3.87 3.98 25.81
C TRP A 188 4.34 4.46 27.18
N VAL A 189 5.44 3.90 27.65
CA VAL A 189 6.09 4.31 28.90
C VAL A 189 7.45 4.89 28.55
N ASN A 190 7.60 6.20 28.77
CA ASN A 190 8.89 6.87 28.61
C ASN A 190 9.79 6.53 29.81
N THR A 191 10.79 5.69 29.56
CA THR A 191 11.69 5.19 30.62
C THR A 191 12.58 6.28 31.22
N GLU A 192 12.81 7.39 30.53
CA GLU A 192 13.62 8.50 31.07
C GLU A 192 12.92 9.23 32.23
N LYS A 193 11.60 9.03 32.38
CA LYS A 193 10.80 9.61 33.47
C LYS A 193 10.59 8.66 34.65
N ILE A 194 11.18 7.46 34.61
CA ILE A 194 10.99 6.42 35.64
C ILE A 194 12.29 6.28 36.44
N TYR A 195 12.27 6.68 37.72
CA TYR A 195 13.44 6.56 38.60
C TYR A 195 13.22 5.58 39.76
N ASN A 196 11.98 5.22 40.04
CA ASN A 196 11.59 4.31 41.13
C ASN A 196 10.21 3.67 40.84
N ASP A 197 9.81 2.72 41.69
CA ASP A 197 8.55 1.97 41.55
C ASP A 197 7.29 2.86 41.61
N ALA A 198 7.35 3.99 42.34
CA ALA A 198 6.21 4.91 42.42
C ALA A 198 6.01 5.70 41.12
N ASP A 199 7.07 5.96 40.36
CA ASP A 199 6.99 6.54 39.02
C ASP A 199 6.42 5.53 38.03
N ALA A 200 6.84 4.26 38.12
CA ALA A 200 6.35 3.17 37.27
C ALA A 200 4.84 2.94 37.45
N ALA A 201 4.36 2.84 38.70
CA ALA A 201 2.93 2.63 39.01
C ALA A 201 2.01 3.79 38.58
N LYS A 202 2.57 4.99 38.34
CA LYS A 202 1.81 6.12 37.78
C LYS A 202 1.73 6.08 36.25
N ALA A 203 2.73 5.46 35.61
CA ALA A 203 2.85 5.44 34.16
C ALA A 203 2.00 4.33 33.50
N PHE A 204 1.75 3.23 34.22
CA PHE A 204 0.95 2.09 33.79
C PHE A 204 0.35 1.38 35.00
#